data_AF-A0A0S3UJG0-F1
#
_entry.id   AF-A0A0S3UJG0-F1
#
_cell.length_a   1.000
_cell.length_b   1.000
_cell.length_c   1.000
_cell.angle_alpha   90.00
_cell.angle_beta   90.00
_cell.angle_gamma   90.00
#
_symmetry.space_group_name_H-M   'P 1'
#
loop_
_entity.id
_entity.type
_entity.pdbx_description
1 polymer ?
#
loop_
_entity_poly.entity_id
_entity_poly.type
_entity_poly.pdbx_seq_one_letter_code
_entity_poly.pdbx_strand_id
1 'polypeptide(L)'
;MSLRKVEIIVSSQRSGSEFYKANSYPHRDRDRNNEPDVYRVLVYFLYLKGENEHGMPITMTWKVLRFMPYWNDPTFPNPHYLTKGWTVAGLHELSYRKVTKYKRNYQVHSAHSIYDGAIVLKKSFYIHAGPSQIPDAPEGTYGSAGCIEVIGNFYDFKKNIKELSGSSLDNVDDAIEELVSNGLLYVQIDHATPPNLSDNLITH
;
A
#
# COMPACT_ATOMS: atom_id res chain seq x y z
N MET A 1 -13.82 27.26 2.05
CA MET A 1 -14.76 26.18 1.64
C MET A 1 -14.87 25.18 2.78
N SER A 2 -15.97 24.43 2.89
CA SER A 2 -16.07 23.38 3.91
C SER A 2 -15.20 22.18 3.55
N LEU A 3 -14.52 21.62 4.54
CA LEU A 3 -13.76 20.38 4.39
C LEU A 3 -14.68 19.23 3.98
N ARG A 4 -14.24 18.42 3.01
CA ARG A 4 -15.03 17.36 2.37
C ARG A 4 -14.52 15.98 2.73
N LYS A 5 -15.42 15.00 2.65
CA LYS A 5 -15.09 13.58 2.80
C LYS A 5 -14.19 13.11 1.65
N VAL A 6 -13.17 12.31 1.98
CA VAL A 6 -12.33 11.60 1.01
C VAL A 6 -12.31 10.11 1.35
N GLU A 7 -12.40 9.28 0.34
CA GLU A 7 -12.48 7.83 0.47
C GLU A 7 -11.36 7.16 -0.32
N ILE A 8 -10.64 6.26 0.34
CA ILE A 8 -9.59 5.44 -0.24
C ILE A 8 -10.12 4.02 -0.39
N ILE A 9 -10.23 3.53 -1.62
CA ILE A 9 -10.73 2.18 -1.91
C ILE A 9 -9.64 1.38 -2.60
N VAL A 10 -9.05 0.41 -1.88
CA VAL A 10 -8.10 -0.54 -2.48
C VAL A 10 -8.88 -1.68 -3.10
N SER A 11 -8.86 -1.74 -4.43
CA SER A 11 -9.67 -2.67 -5.19
C SER A 11 -9.11 -4.10 -5.16
N SER A 12 -9.98 -5.06 -5.46
CA SER A 12 -9.61 -6.42 -5.82
C SER A 12 -9.23 -6.55 -7.30
N GLN A 13 -9.51 -5.53 -8.12
CA GLN A 13 -9.16 -5.48 -9.53
C GLN A 13 -7.65 -5.26 -9.73
N ARG A 14 -7.05 -6.14 -10.54
CA ARG A 14 -5.65 -6.04 -10.97
C ARG A 14 -5.49 -4.98 -12.06
N SER A 15 -4.35 -4.30 -12.10
CA SER A 15 -4.11 -3.24 -13.11
C SER A 15 -3.80 -3.74 -14.52
N GLY A 16 -3.65 -5.05 -14.70
CA GLY A 16 -3.37 -5.69 -15.98
C GLY A 16 -2.25 -6.73 -15.86
N SER A 17 -1.37 -6.76 -16.85
CA SER A 17 -0.21 -7.67 -16.92
C SER A 17 1.05 -7.13 -16.24
N GLU A 18 1.02 -5.88 -15.75
CA GLU A 18 2.15 -5.30 -15.03
C GLU A 18 2.34 -5.98 -13.68
N PHE A 19 3.60 -6.16 -13.29
CA PHE A 19 3.98 -6.72 -12.00
C PHE A 19 5.22 -5.98 -11.48
N TYR A 20 5.42 -6.04 -10.18
CA TYR A 20 6.66 -5.63 -9.53
C TYR A 20 7.51 -6.86 -9.23
N LYS A 21 8.84 -6.76 -9.38
CA LYS A 21 9.75 -7.83 -8.98
C LYS A 21 10.16 -7.63 -7.53
N ALA A 22 9.88 -8.61 -6.68
CA ALA A 22 10.28 -8.54 -5.28
C ALA A 22 10.87 -9.86 -4.78
N ASN A 23 11.86 -9.76 -3.92
CA ASN A 23 12.30 -10.83 -3.04
C ASN A 23 11.42 -10.86 -1.79
N SER A 24 11.35 -12.02 -1.13
CA SER A 24 10.74 -12.11 0.18
C SER A 24 11.54 -11.35 1.25
N TYR A 25 10.85 -10.93 2.30
CA TYR A 25 11.42 -10.37 3.52
C TYR A 25 11.04 -11.25 4.74
N PRO A 26 11.93 -11.42 5.75
CA PRO A 26 13.31 -10.97 5.79
C PRO A 26 14.30 -11.92 5.11
N HIS A 27 13.86 -13.13 4.75
CA HIS A 27 14.67 -14.09 4.00
C HIS A 27 14.27 -14.11 2.52
N ARG A 28 15.29 -14.17 1.65
CA ARG A 28 15.16 -14.09 0.20
C ARG A 28 15.52 -15.37 -0.55
N ASP A 29 16.09 -16.35 0.13
CA ASP A 29 16.59 -17.60 -0.44
C ASP A 29 15.90 -18.77 0.28
N ARG A 30 15.02 -19.46 -0.43
CA ARG A 30 14.14 -20.49 0.13
C ARG A 30 14.82 -21.83 0.30
N ASP A 31 15.64 -22.25 -0.66
CA ASP A 31 16.29 -23.56 -0.70
C ASP A 31 17.74 -23.52 -0.20
N ARG A 32 18.25 -22.31 0.13
CA ARG A 32 19.59 -22.05 0.65
C ARG A 32 20.67 -22.34 -0.39
N ASN A 33 20.37 -22.07 -1.66
CA ASN A 33 21.30 -22.26 -2.77
C ASN A 33 22.25 -21.04 -2.97
N ASN A 34 22.09 -19.97 -2.19
CA ASN A 34 22.76 -18.66 -2.26
C ASN A 34 22.27 -17.73 -3.38
N GLU A 35 21.24 -18.11 -4.12
CA GLU A 35 20.53 -17.26 -5.09
C GLU A 35 19.21 -16.76 -4.49
N PRO A 36 18.85 -15.49 -4.73
CA PRO A 36 17.61 -14.95 -4.20
C PRO A 36 16.41 -15.30 -5.10
N ASP A 37 15.35 -15.81 -4.49
CA ASP A 37 14.05 -16.00 -5.13
C ASP A 37 13.45 -14.65 -5.53
N VAL A 38 13.12 -14.48 -6.80
CA VAL A 38 12.41 -13.28 -7.29
C VAL A 38 10.99 -13.65 -7.65
N TYR A 39 10.01 -12.94 -7.09
CA TYR A 39 8.59 -13.17 -7.29
C TYR A 39 7.95 -12.07 -8.13
N ARG A 40 6.92 -12.44 -8.91
CA ARG A 40 5.96 -11.52 -9.54
C ARG A 40 4.97 -11.05 -8.50
N VAL A 41 5.05 -9.78 -8.13
CA VAL A 41 4.08 -9.12 -7.27
C VAL A 41 3.02 -8.46 -8.13
N LEU A 42 1.77 -8.90 -7.94
CA LEU A 42 0.64 -8.39 -8.71
C LEU A 42 0.25 -6.97 -8.28
N VAL A 43 -0.12 -6.16 -9.26
CA VAL A 43 -0.51 -4.76 -9.07
C VAL A 43 -2.02 -4.62 -9.08
N TYR A 44 -2.55 -3.83 -8.16
CA TYR A 44 -3.98 -3.60 -7.97
C TYR A 44 -4.31 -2.13 -8.13
N PHE A 45 -5.57 -1.83 -8.45
CA PHE A 45 -6.05 -0.45 -8.43
C PHE A 45 -6.37 0.03 -7.01
N LEU A 46 -6.13 1.32 -6.78
CA LEU A 46 -6.66 2.10 -5.68
C LEU A 46 -7.44 3.27 -6.26
N TYR A 47 -8.64 3.50 -5.73
CA TYR A 47 -9.45 4.64 -6.10
C TYR A 47 -9.51 5.65 -4.95
N LEU A 48 -9.13 6.89 -5.23
CA LEU A 48 -9.42 8.03 -4.37
C LEU A 48 -10.73 8.65 -4.84
N LYS A 49 -11.74 8.66 -3.97
CA LYS A 49 -13.06 9.21 -4.27
C LYS A 49 -13.37 10.40 -3.36
N GLY A 50 -14.07 11.38 -3.90
CA GLY A 50 -14.53 12.56 -3.19
C GLY A 50 -15.43 13.39 -4.08
N GLU A 51 -15.62 14.65 -3.72
CA GLU A 51 -16.39 15.62 -4.49
C GLU A 51 -15.53 16.86 -4.75
N ASN A 52 -15.74 17.53 -5.89
CA ASN A 52 -15.11 18.82 -6.16
C ASN A 52 -15.89 19.99 -5.52
N GLU A 53 -15.51 21.23 -5.85
CA GLU A 53 -16.11 22.45 -5.29
C GLU A 53 -17.58 22.65 -5.68
N HIS A 54 -18.04 21.98 -6.73
CA HIS A 54 -19.41 22.02 -7.21
C HIS A 54 -20.23 20.81 -6.74
N GLY A 55 -19.69 19.99 -5.83
CA GLY A 55 -20.35 18.76 -5.36
C GLY A 55 -20.39 17.64 -6.41
N MET A 56 -19.63 17.76 -7.51
CA MET A 56 -19.56 16.69 -8.50
C MET A 56 -18.63 15.58 -8.02
N PRO A 57 -19.02 14.30 -8.11
CA PRO A 57 -18.19 13.19 -7.68
C PRO A 57 -16.95 13.06 -8.58
N ILE A 58 -15.78 12.98 -7.96
CA ILE A 58 -14.50 12.75 -8.61
C ILE A 58 -13.94 11.40 -8.16
N THR A 59 -13.38 10.64 -9.10
CA THR A 59 -12.59 9.44 -8.82
C THR A 59 -11.24 9.57 -9.49
N MET A 60 -10.17 9.47 -8.70
CA MET A 60 -8.79 9.42 -9.19
C MET A 60 -8.25 8.00 -8.98
N THR A 61 -7.54 7.48 -9.98
CA THR A 61 -7.06 6.10 -10.00
C THR A 61 -5.55 6.06 -9.76
N TRP A 62 -5.14 5.19 -8.85
CA TRP A 62 -3.76 4.87 -8.52
C TRP A 62 -3.51 3.38 -8.66
N LYS A 63 -2.24 3.00 -8.73
CA LYS A 63 -1.80 1.61 -8.67
C LYS A 63 -1.09 1.35 -7.35
N VAL A 64 -1.31 0.16 -6.79
CA VAL A 64 -0.73 -0.24 -5.50
C VAL A 64 -0.26 -1.67 -5.51
N LEU A 65 0.72 -1.94 -4.65
CA LEU A 65 1.06 -3.29 -4.21
C LEU A 65 0.34 -3.53 -2.89
N ARG A 66 -0.38 -4.64 -2.74
CA ARG A 66 -1.13 -4.97 -1.50
C ARG A 66 -0.86 -6.37 -0.95
N PHE A 67 -0.07 -7.15 -1.68
CA PHE A 67 0.38 -8.48 -1.33
C PHE A 67 1.86 -8.58 -1.63
N MET A 68 2.65 -9.17 -0.74
CA MET A 68 4.10 -9.27 -0.90
C MET A 68 4.60 -10.65 -0.46
N PRO A 69 5.66 -11.18 -1.11
CA PRO A 69 6.31 -12.39 -0.64
C PRO A 69 6.95 -12.15 0.74
N TYR A 70 6.78 -13.11 1.64
CA TYR A 70 7.20 -12.99 3.03
C TYR A 70 7.65 -14.33 3.60
N TRP A 71 8.68 -14.29 4.45
CA TRP A 71 9.12 -15.41 5.25
C TRP A 71 8.69 -15.20 6.70
N ASN A 72 7.72 -15.97 7.14
CA ASN A 72 7.29 -15.99 8.53
C ASN A 72 8.03 -17.10 9.30
N ASP A 73 9.08 -16.77 10.05
CA ASP A 73 9.93 -17.76 10.74
C ASP A 73 9.08 -18.84 11.47
N PRO A 74 9.17 -20.13 11.10
CA PRO A 74 8.41 -21.20 11.76
C PRO A 74 8.71 -21.36 13.25
N THR A 75 9.90 -20.96 13.69
CA THR A 75 10.39 -21.05 15.08
C THR A 75 9.85 -19.90 15.92
N PHE A 76 9.88 -18.68 15.37
CA PHE A 76 9.39 -17.45 16.00
C PHE A 76 8.43 -16.69 15.07
N PRO A 77 7.25 -17.25 14.79
CA PRO A 77 6.36 -16.69 13.78
C PRO A 77 5.78 -15.37 14.29
N ASN A 78 5.71 -14.39 13.40
CA ASN A 78 4.93 -13.20 13.64
C ASN A 78 3.44 -13.58 13.60
N PRO A 79 2.69 -13.38 14.71
CA PRO A 79 1.31 -13.83 14.83
C PRO A 79 0.32 -13.05 13.97
N HIS A 80 0.75 -12.00 13.27
CA HIS A 80 -0.08 -11.28 12.31
C HIS A 80 -0.23 -12.03 10.98
N TYR A 81 0.59 -13.05 10.72
CA TYR A 81 0.48 -13.91 9.55
C TYR A 81 0.00 -15.30 9.97
N LEU A 82 -1.00 -15.82 9.25
CA LEU A 82 -1.63 -17.10 9.57
C LEU A 82 -0.72 -18.30 9.25
N THR A 83 0.11 -18.17 8.23
CA THR A 83 0.94 -19.26 7.70
C THR A 83 2.38 -19.12 8.19
N LYS A 84 2.95 -20.20 8.71
CA LYS A 84 4.38 -20.32 9.01
C LYS A 84 5.16 -20.63 7.75
N GLY A 85 6.40 -20.15 7.67
CA GLY A 85 7.29 -20.31 6.54
C GLY A 85 7.01 -19.32 5.40
N TRP A 86 7.26 -19.75 4.17
CA TRP A 86 7.06 -18.94 2.97
C TRP A 86 5.56 -18.68 2.73
N THR A 87 5.17 -17.42 2.72
CA THR A 87 3.78 -16.99 2.61
C THR A 87 3.65 -15.65 1.88
N VAL A 88 2.43 -15.28 1.54
CA VAL A 88 2.10 -13.91 1.13
C VAL A 88 1.66 -13.10 2.34
N ALA A 89 2.25 -11.93 2.54
CA ALA A 89 1.84 -10.92 3.50
C ALA A 89 0.85 -9.94 2.85
N GLY A 90 -0.17 -9.50 3.59
CA GLY A 90 -1.12 -8.48 3.15
C GLY A 90 -2.52 -8.66 3.74
N LEU A 91 -3.30 -7.57 3.77
CA LEU A 91 -4.71 -7.64 4.15
C LEU A 91 -5.57 -8.15 2.99
N HIS A 92 -6.34 -9.20 3.23
CA HIS A 92 -7.31 -9.73 2.28
C HIS A 92 -8.45 -8.75 2.05
N GLU A 93 -8.93 -8.13 3.13
CA GLU A 93 -10.03 -7.18 3.13
C GLU A 93 -9.97 -6.28 4.37
N LEU A 94 -10.69 -5.17 4.30
CA LEU A 94 -10.94 -4.25 5.40
C LEU A 94 -12.27 -3.54 5.14
N SER A 95 -13.25 -3.76 6.01
CA SER A 95 -14.55 -3.09 5.92
C SER A 95 -14.39 -1.57 5.95
N TYR A 96 -15.28 -0.89 5.24
CA TYR A 96 -15.34 0.57 5.19
C TYR A 96 -15.30 1.18 6.60
N ARG A 97 -14.34 2.07 6.85
CA ARG A 97 -14.13 2.67 8.16
C ARG A 97 -13.42 4.01 8.07
N LYS A 98 -13.57 4.82 9.11
CA LYS A 98 -12.78 6.03 9.30
C LYS A 98 -11.31 5.67 9.54
N VAL A 99 -10.42 6.47 8.95
CA VAL A 99 -9.01 6.51 9.33
C VAL A 99 -8.91 7.26 10.65
N THR A 100 -8.31 6.64 11.66
CA THR A 100 -8.18 7.22 13.00
C THR A 100 -6.79 7.77 13.29
N LYS A 101 -5.82 7.50 12.42
CA LYS A 101 -4.43 7.92 12.62
C LYS A 101 -3.69 8.09 11.29
N TYR A 102 -2.96 9.18 11.20
CA TYR A 102 -1.92 9.41 10.21
C TYR A 102 -0.56 9.44 10.91
N LYS A 103 0.48 8.94 10.25
CA LYS A 103 1.86 8.97 10.73
C LYS A 103 2.71 9.75 9.74
N ARG A 104 2.83 11.06 9.94
CA ARG A 104 3.59 11.96 9.06
C ARG A 104 5.02 11.52 8.79
N ASN A 105 5.73 11.11 9.83
CA ASN A 105 7.17 10.81 9.76
C ASN A 105 7.45 9.31 9.55
N TYR A 106 6.54 8.58 8.92
CA TYR A 106 6.75 7.15 8.66
C TYR A 106 7.65 6.96 7.44
N GLN A 107 8.75 6.24 7.64
CA GLN A 107 9.88 6.11 6.68
C GLN A 107 10.23 4.65 6.34
N VAL A 108 9.37 3.70 6.70
CA VAL A 108 9.63 2.29 6.36
C VAL A 108 9.05 2.01 4.99
N HIS A 109 9.90 1.64 4.05
CA HIS A 109 9.54 1.38 2.65
C HIS A 109 10.15 0.06 2.18
N SER A 110 9.45 -0.66 1.30
CA SER A 110 10.00 -1.83 0.59
C SER A 110 11.06 -1.46 -0.46
N ALA A 111 10.95 -0.26 -0.99
CA ALA A 111 11.85 0.35 -1.96
C ALA A 111 12.15 1.77 -1.49
N HIS A 112 13.41 2.23 -1.58
CA HIS A 112 13.76 3.55 -1.04
C HIS A 112 12.89 4.66 -1.64
N SER A 113 12.17 5.37 -0.78
CA SER A 113 11.33 6.50 -1.15
C SER A 113 11.76 7.73 -0.38
N ILE A 114 11.78 8.89 -1.04
CA ILE A 114 11.99 10.19 -0.40
C ILE A 114 10.70 10.72 0.25
N TYR A 115 9.58 10.00 0.13
CA TYR A 115 8.28 10.44 0.57
C TYR A 115 7.88 9.79 1.89
N ASP A 116 7.82 10.60 2.93
CA ASP A 116 7.35 10.17 4.24
C ASP A 116 5.82 10.17 4.32
N GLY A 117 5.30 9.38 5.26
CA GLY A 117 3.89 9.40 5.64
C GLY A 117 3.23 8.05 5.53
N ALA A 118 2.31 7.77 6.45
CA ALA A 118 1.51 6.55 6.40
C ALA A 118 0.10 6.74 6.97
N ILE A 119 -0.89 6.28 6.21
CA ILE A 119 -2.29 6.20 6.63
C ILE A 119 -2.50 4.87 7.34
N VAL A 120 -2.95 4.92 8.60
CA VAL A 120 -3.06 3.70 9.42
C VAL A 120 -4.35 2.94 9.13
N LEU A 121 -4.21 1.68 8.68
CA LEU A 121 -5.34 0.81 8.36
C LEU A 121 -5.79 -0.01 9.55
N LYS A 122 -4.91 -0.85 10.09
CA LYS A 122 -5.20 -1.73 11.24
C LYS A 122 -3.89 -2.24 11.82
N LYS A 123 -3.70 -2.13 13.14
CA LYS A 123 -2.48 -2.58 13.83
C LYS A 123 -1.22 -2.01 13.14
N SER A 124 -0.40 -2.87 12.53
CA SER A 124 0.84 -2.54 11.84
C SER A 124 0.70 -2.40 10.31
N PHE A 125 -0.51 -2.48 9.76
CA PHE A 125 -0.76 -2.34 8.32
C PHE A 125 -1.13 -0.90 7.96
N TYR A 126 -0.45 -0.34 6.96
CA TYR A 126 -0.60 1.05 6.53
C TYR A 126 -0.72 1.18 5.00
N ILE A 127 -1.14 2.36 4.53
CA ILE A 127 -0.91 2.83 3.15
C ILE A 127 0.23 3.83 3.20
N HIS A 128 1.30 3.59 2.45
CA HIS A 128 2.47 4.47 2.38
C HIS A 128 3.11 4.44 1.00
N ALA A 129 4.19 5.21 0.83
CA ALA A 129 4.96 5.25 -0.40
C ALA A 129 5.55 3.87 -0.73
N GLY A 130 5.35 3.46 -1.99
CA GLY A 130 5.94 2.28 -2.60
C GLY A 130 7.01 2.62 -3.63
N PRO A 131 7.30 1.71 -4.57
CA PRO A 131 8.24 1.99 -5.65
C PRO A 131 7.71 3.10 -6.56
N SER A 132 8.62 3.94 -7.05
CA SER A 132 8.36 5.02 -7.99
C SER A 132 7.86 4.52 -9.35
N GLN A 133 8.24 3.30 -9.73
CA GLN A 133 7.85 2.69 -11.00
C GLN A 133 7.91 1.16 -10.93
N ILE A 134 7.34 0.52 -11.93
CA ILE A 134 7.34 -0.93 -12.13
C ILE A 134 7.67 -1.24 -13.60
N PRO A 135 8.19 -2.45 -13.94
CA PRO A 135 8.48 -3.57 -13.05
C PRO A 135 9.77 -3.41 -12.22
N ASP A 136 10.68 -2.55 -12.66
CA ASP A 136 12.03 -2.40 -12.11
C ASP A 136 12.20 -0.98 -11.54
N ALA A 137 12.19 -0.89 -10.21
CA ALA A 137 12.43 0.34 -9.47
C ALA A 137 13.94 0.45 -9.14
N PRO A 138 14.63 1.57 -9.45
CA PRO A 138 16.06 1.72 -9.16
C PRO A 138 16.38 1.67 -7.65
N GLU A 139 15.40 1.96 -6.81
CA GLU A 139 15.49 2.01 -5.35
C GLU A 139 15.37 0.68 -4.60
N GLY A 140 15.22 -0.45 -5.31
CA GLY A 140 15.27 -1.81 -4.74
C GLY A 140 14.05 -2.69 -5.03
N THR A 141 14.16 -3.97 -4.65
CA THR A 141 13.25 -5.08 -4.99
C THR A 141 12.84 -5.91 -3.76
N TYR A 142 12.52 -5.30 -2.61
CA TYR A 142 12.12 -6.06 -1.43
C TYR A 142 10.59 -6.16 -1.30
N GLY A 143 10.11 -7.24 -0.72
CA GLY A 143 8.73 -7.37 -0.28
C GLY A 143 8.51 -6.61 1.02
N SER A 144 7.38 -5.90 1.12
CA SER A 144 6.93 -5.29 2.37
C SER A 144 6.28 -6.32 3.30
N ALA A 145 6.20 -6.01 4.60
CA ALA A 145 5.46 -6.79 5.59
C ALA A 145 3.92 -6.66 5.44
N GLY A 146 3.42 -6.67 4.19
CA GLY A 146 2.00 -6.66 3.84
C GLY A 146 1.30 -5.30 3.93
N CYS A 147 2.05 -4.18 4.01
CA CYS A 147 1.46 -2.85 3.84
C CYS A 147 1.01 -2.63 2.39
N ILE A 148 0.13 -1.64 2.20
CA ILE A 148 -0.28 -1.20 0.88
C ILE A 148 0.66 -0.10 0.44
N GLU A 149 1.27 -0.30 -0.71
CA GLU A 149 2.33 0.57 -1.21
C GLU A 149 1.88 1.24 -2.50
N VAL A 150 1.76 2.56 -2.45
CA VAL A 150 1.35 3.37 -3.60
C VAL A 150 2.50 3.49 -4.58
N ILE A 151 2.26 3.06 -5.81
CA ILE A 151 3.23 3.11 -6.89
C ILE A 151 3.27 4.54 -7.44
N GLY A 152 4.46 5.07 -7.67
CA GLY A 152 4.66 6.42 -8.20
C GLY A 152 5.00 7.45 -7.13
N ASN A 153 4.69 8.71 -7.43
CA ASN A 153 4.96 9.82 -6.54
C ASN A 153 3.93 9.87 -5.41
N PHE A 154 4.33 9.47 -4.21
CA PHE A 154 3.44 9.47 -3.05
C PHE A 154 3.05 10.88 -2.60
N TYR A 155 3.86 11.91 -2.87
CA TYR A 155 3.45 13.29 -2.62
C TYR A 155 2.25 13.69 -3.50
N ASP A 156 2.22 13.28 -4.77
CA ASP A 156 1.08 13.55 -5.66
C ASP A 156 -0.18 12.80 -5.20
N PHE A 157 -0.03 11.60 -4.64
CA PHE A 157 -1.12 10.89 -3.98
C PHE A 157 -1.68 11.68 -2.79
N LYS A 158 -0.81 12.19 -1.91
CA LYS A 158 -1.21 13.06 -0.78
C LYS A 158 -1.84 14.37 -1.26
N LYS A 159 -1.32 14.97 -2.33
CA LYS A 159 -1.88 16.16 -2.97
C LYS A 159 -3.29 15.93 -3.50
N ASN A 160 -3.54 14.78 -4.11
CA ASN A 160 -4.88 14.39 -4.56
C ASN A 160 -5.88 14.26 -3.40
N ILE A 161 -5.45 13.72 -2.25
CA ILE A 161 -6.28 13.71 -1.03
C ILE A 161 -6.61 15.14 -0.59
N LYS A 162 -5.60 16.02 -0.53
CA LYS A 162 -5.78 17.44 -0.19
C LYS A 162 -6.76 18.14 -1.14
N GLU A 163 -6.60 17.95 -2.45
CA GLU A 163 -7.49 18.55 -3.45
C GLU A 163 -8.94 18.11 -3.28
N LEU A 164 -9.19 16.79 -3.18
CA LEU A 164 -10.53 16.26 -2.96
C LEU A 164 -11.15 16.74 -1.65
N SER A 165 -10.33 16.93 -0.62
CA SER A 165 -10.81 17.42 0.67
C SER A 165 -11.23 18.88 0.66
N GLY A 166 -10.67 19.70 -0.23
CA GLY A 166 -10.86 21.15 -0.20
C GLY A 166 -10.17 21.84 0.99
N SER A 167 -9.23 21.17 1.67
CA SER A 167 -8.43 21.76 2.72
C SER A 167 -7.63 22.96 2.19
N SER A 168 -7.71 24.07 2.92
CA SER A 168 -7.00 25.31 2.61
C SER A 168 -5.59 25.36 3.19
N LEU A 169 -5.15 24.32 3.91
CA LEU A 169 -3.78 24.24 4.43
C LEU A 169 -2.78 24.17 3.27
N ASP A 170 -1.55 24.64 3.46
CA ASP A 170 -0.56 24.64 2.37
C ASP A 170 0.08 23.26 2.17
N ASN A 171 0.41 22.60 3.28
CA ASN A 171 1.11 21.33 3.29
C ASN A 171 0.14 20.13 3.17
N VAL A 172 0.54 19.11 2.41
CA VAL A 172 -0.28 17.92 2.16
C VAL A 172 -0.45 17.03 3.40
N ASP A 173 0.55 16.96 4.27
CA ASP A 173 0.51 16.20 5.51
C ASP A 173 -0.42 16.87 6.53
N ASP A 174 -0.35 18.21 6.64
CA ASP A 174 -1.27 18.99 7.47
C ASP A 174 -2.73 18.77 7.03
N ALA A 175 -2.99 18.78 5.72
CA ALA A 175 -4.31 18.49 5.18
C ALA A 175 -4.79 17.09 5.58
N ILE A 176 -3.97 16.05 5.42
CA ILE A 176 -4.37 14.67 5.79
C ILE A 176 -4.65 14.57 7.30
N GLU A 177 -3.83 15.20 8.16
CA GLU A 177 -4.09 15.25 9.60
C GLU A 177 -5.40 15.98 9.94
N GLU A 178 -5.73 17.05 9.21
CA GLU A 178 -7.00 17.75 9.32
C GLU A 178 -8.18 16.84 8.98
N LEU A 179 -8.14 16.09 7.86
CA LEU A 179 -9.22 15.14 7.55
C LEU A 179 -9.36 14.04 8.60
N VAL A 180 -8.23 13.50 9.09
CA VAL A 180 -8.23 12.43 10.08
C VAL A 180 -8.82 12.93 11.40
N SER A 181 -8.41 14.11 11.86
CA SER A 181 -8.93 14.71 13.12
C SER A 181 -10.41 15.06 13.02
N ASN A 182 -10.90 15.48 11.85
CA ASN A 182 -12.32 15.72 11.60
C ASN A 182 -13.12 14.44 11.25
N GLY A 183 -12.47 13.27 11.16
CA GLY A 183 -13.12 12.00 10.84
C GLY A 183 -13.73 11.94 9.43
N LEU A 184 -13.10 12.64 8.46
CA LEU A 184 -13.52 12.78 7.07
C LEU A 184 -12.70 11.95 6.07
N LEU A 185 -11.62 11.30 6.51
CA LEU A 185 -10.88 10.33 5.71
C LEU A 185 -11.38 8.90 5.99
N TYR A 186 -11.77 8.20 4.95
CA TYR A 186 -12.25 6.82 5.03
C TYR A 186 -11.40 5.88 4.18
N VAL A 187 -11.36 4.61 4.58
CA VAL A 187 -10.67 3.56 3.85
C VAL A 187 -11.49 2.28 3.79
N GLN A 188 -11.38 1.59 2.66
CA GLN A 188 -11.89 0.25 2.41
C GLN A 188 -10.83 -0.54 1.63
N ILE A 189 -10.74 -1.83 1.92
CA ILE A 189 -9.99 -2.78 1.12
C ILE A 189 -10.96 -3.86 0.67
N ASP A 190 -11.19 -3.94 -0.63
CA ASP A 190 -12.02 -4.98 -1.23
C ASP A 190 -11.35 -6.34 -1.07
N HIS A 191 -12.17 -7.37 -0.90
CA HIS A 191 -11.70 -8.74 -0.77
C HIS A 191 -10.90 -9.17 -2.00
N ALA A 192 -9.66 -9.60 -1.78
CA ALA A 192 -8.84 -10.24 -2.79
C ALA A 192 -8.13 -11.47 -2.21
N THR A 193 -8.05 -12.54 -2.99
CA THR A 193 -7.29 -13.73 -2.63
C THR A 193 -5.79 -13.46 -2.83
N PRO A 194 -4.94 -13.74 -1.82
CA PRO A 194 -3.49 -13.64 -1.99
C PRO A 194 -3.00 -14.49 -3.17
N PRO A 195 -2.05 -14.00 -3.99
CA PRO A 195 -1.46 -14.78 -5.07
C PRO A 195 -0.75 -16.03 -4.55
N ASN A 196 -0.70 -17.10 -5.34
CA ASN A 196 0.14 -18.25 -5.03
C ASN A 196 1.61 -17.90 -5.24
N LEU A 197 2.46 -18.09 -4.22
CA LEU A 197 3.89 -17.79 -4.32
C LEU A 197 4.61 -18.61 -5.39
N SER A 198 4.31 -19.90 -5.50
CA SER A 198 5.02 -20.80 -6.41
C SER A 198 4.71 -20.49 -7.86
N ASP A 199 3.43 -20.18 -8.16
CA ASP A 199 3.00 -19.77 -9.51
C ASP A 199 3.60 -18.43 -9.93
N ASN A 200 4.05 -17.61 -8.97
CA ASN A 200 4.61 -16.29 -9.20
C ASN A 200 6.13 -16.25 -9.06
N LEU A 201 6.82 -17.37 -8.86
CA LEU A 201 8.29 -17.42 -8.86
C LEU A 201 8.83 -17.16 -10.28
N ILE A 202 9.78 -16.23 -10.41
CA ILE A 202 10.43 -15.86 -11.68
C ILE A 202 11.76 -16.59 -11.80
N THR A 203 12.60 -16.45 -10.77
CA THR A 203 13.93 -17.05 -10.69
C THR A 203 14.08 -17.71 -9.32
N HIS A 204 14.82 -18.82 -9.32
CA HIS A 204 15.19 -19.64 -8.17
C HIS A 204 16.68 -19.91 -8.25
#